data_AF-A0A8J7BCZ8-F1
#
_entry.id   AF-A0A8J7BCZ8-F1
#
_cell.length_a   1.000
_cell.length_b   1.000
_cell.length_c   1.000
_cell.angle_alpha   90.00
_cell.angle_beta   90.00
_cell.angle_gamma   90.00
#
_symmetry.space_group_name_H-M   'P 1'
#
loop_
_entity.id
_entity.type
_entity.pdbx_description
1 polymer ?
#
loop_
_entity_poly.entity_id
_entity_poly.type
_entity_poly.pdbx_seq_one_letter_code
_entity_poly.pdbx_strand_id
1 'polypeptide(L)'
;MQTPLSANLSRYAPDVDHLLFYKIVPDADGIRLRIWESATDLDQSPSPYLYILNFRVSSMAEAKRRLKAHLALNGGTLSVGQELPQKGKVKLLPHPTWDGTEGMEDSY
;
A
#
# COMPACT_ATOMS: atom_id res chain seq x y z
N MET A 1 -28.23 -12.39 -27.73
CA MET A 1 -28.23 -11.21 -26.83
C MET A 1 -26.98 -11.31 -25.97
N GLN A 2 -25.95 -10.50 -26.26
CA GLN A 2 -24.69 -10.49 -25.52
C GLN A 2 -24.75 -9.41 -24.44
N THR A 3 -24.49 -9.78 -23.20
CA THR A 3 -24.28 -8.85 -22.07
C THR A 3 -22.84 -8.32 -22.10
N PRO A 4 -22.61 -7.00 -22.23
CA PRO A 4 -21.30 -6.43 -21.99
C PRO A 4 -21.17 -6.10 -20.49
N LEU A 5 -20.60 -7.01 -19.71
CA LEU A 5 -20.12 -6.70 -18.35
C LEU A 5 -18.68 -6.19 -18.47
N SER A 6 -18.51 -4.99 -19.00
CA SER A 6 -17.23 -4.29 -19.00
C SER A 6 -17.49 -2.82 -18.77
N ALA A 7 -17.96 -2.52 -17.56
CA ALA A 7 -18.14 -1.15 -17.13
C ALA A 7 -17.67 -0.99 -15.68
N ASN A 8 -16.47 -0.40 -15.57
CA ASN A 8 -16.25 0.69 -14.64
C ASN A 8 -16.17 0.33 -13.13
N LEU A 9 -15.27 -0.58 -12.76
CA LEU A 9 -14.82 -0.67 -11.36
C LEU A 9 -14.02 0.56 -10.92
N SER A 10 -13.46 1.33 -11.86
CA SER A 10 -12.67 2.54 -11.58
C SER A 10 -13.51 3.78 -11.18
N ARG A 11 -14.85 3.72 -11.23
CA ARG A 11 -15.72 4.86 -10.87
C ARG A 11 -15.95 5.02 -9.36
N TYR A 12 -15.60 4.02 -8.54
CA TYR A 12 -15.94 3.99 -7.12
C TYR A 12 -14.78 4.23 -6.16
N ALA A 13 -13.55 4.42 -6.65
CA ALA A 13 -12.50 4.97 -5.80
C ALA A 13 -12.68 6.50 -5.79
N PRO A 14 -13.20 7.12 -4.71
CA PRO A 14 -13.22 8.57 -4.63
C PRO A 14 -11.78 9.08 -4.78
N ASP A 15 -11.63 10.29 -5.32
CA ASP A 15 -10.35 11.00 -5.52
C ASP A 15 -9.72 11.40 -4.17
N VAL A 16 -9.57 10.42 -3.29
CA VAL A 16 -9.10 10.57 -1.92
C VAL A 16 -7.61 10.34 -1.95
N ASP A 17 -6.89 11.36 -1.49
CA ASP A 17 -5.47 11.28 -1.23
C ASP A 17 -5.20 10.24 -0.13
N HIS A 18 -5.01 8.98 -0.53
CA HIS A 18 -4.68 7.89 0.39
C HIS A 18 -3.32 8.15 1.04
N LEU A 19 -3.31 8.28 2.36
CA LEU A 19 -2.11 8.57 3.14
C LEU A 19 -1.66 7.34 3.91
N LEU A 20 -0.62 6.69 3.40
CA LEU A 20 0.00 5.56 4.07
C LEU A 20 1.03 6.01 5.09
N PHE A 21 0.89 5.53 6.32
CA PHE A 21 1.88 5.68 7.37
C PHE A 21 2.68 4.41 7.53
N TYR A 22 3.95 4.53 7.89
CA TYR A 22 4.77 3.37 8.17
C TYR A 22 5.77 3.63 9.29
N LYS A 23 6.18 2.53 9.94
CA LYS A 23 7.19 2.52 11.00
C LYS A 23 7.95 1.20 11.00
N ILE A 24 9.27 1.27 11.02
CA ILE A 24 10.19 0.15 11.18
C ILE A 24 10.86 0.30 12.54
N VAL A 25 10.74 -0.69 13.41
CA VAL A 25 11.35 -0.70 14.74
C VAL A 25 12.10 -2.00 14.99
N PRO A 26 13.24 -1.97 15.70
CA PRO A 26 13.80 -3.16 16.31
C PRO A 26 12.80 -3.77 17.30
N ASP A 27 12.77 -5.10 17.36
CA ASP A 27 11.92 -5.91 18.26
C ASP A 27 12.77 -7.06 18.82
N ALA A 28 12.30 -7.72 19.87
CA ALA A 28 13.07 -8.79 20.52
C ALA A 28 13.44 -9.94 19.57
N ASP A 29 12.55 -10.23 18.61
CA ASP A 29 12.69 -11.32 17.64
C ASP A 29 13.18 -10.86 16.24
N GLY A 30 13.66 -9.61 16.10
CA GLY A 30 14.13 -9.07 14.83
C GLY A 30 13.66 -7.64 14.56
N ILE A 31 13.08 -7.40 13.39
CA ILE A 31 12.59 -6.09 12.96
C ILE A 31 11.08 -6.17 12.70
N ARG A 32 10.34 -5.22 13.27
CA ARG A 32 8.91 -5.06 13.01
C ARG A 32 8.68 -3.91 12.03
N LEU A 33 8.04 -4.21 10.90
CA LEU A 33 7.54 -3.23 9.95
C LEU A 33 6.03 -3.13 10.12
N ARG A 34 5.55 -1.92 10.40
CA ARG A 34 4.13 -1.59 10.49
C ARG A 34 3.78 -0.59 9.39
N ILE A 35 2.72 -0.86 8.65
CA ILE A 35 2.16 0.01 7.61
C ILE A 35 0.67 0.16 7.92
N TRP A 36 0.11 1.36 7.85
CA TRP A 36 -1.30 1.59 8.13
C TRP A 36 -1.84 2.81 7.41
N GLU A 37 -3.14 2.79 7.18
CA GLU A 37 -3.93 3.94 6.72
C GLU A 37 -5.00 4.24 7.77
N SER A 38 -5.17 5.52 8.10
CA SER A 38 -6.19 5.97 9.04
C SER A 38 -7.45 6.37 8.28
N ALA A 39 -8.62 6.09 8.85
CA ALA A 39 -9.89 6.64 8.39
C ALA A 39 -9.92 8.13 8.80
N THR A 40 -9.66 9.03 7.86
CA THR A 40 -9.62 10.48 8.09
C THR A 40 -10.97 11.10 8.41
N ASP A 41 -12.05 10.43 8.01
CA ASP A 41 -13.42 10.98 8.05
C ASP A 41 -14.17 10.64 9.34
N LEU A 42 -13.50 9.93 10.26
CA LEU A 42 -14.07 9.55 11.54
C LEU A 42 -13.48 10.44 12.63
N ASP A 43 -14.32 11.31 13.20
CA ASP A 43 -14.05 12.18 14.36
C ASP A 43 -13.86 11.34 15.65
N GLN A 44 -12.85 10.47 15.65
CA GLN A 44 -12.46 9.62 16.76
C GLN A 44 -10.96 9.74 16.98
N SER A 45 -10.53 9.77 18.24
CA SER A 45 -9.12 9.85 18.63
C SER A 45 -8.74 8.63 19.49
N PRO A 46 -7.77 7.79 19.06
CA PRO A 46 -7.08 7.86 17.76
C PRO A 46 -8.01 7.52 16.60
N SER A 47 -7.77 8.11 15.43
CA SER A 47 -8.54 7.79 14.22
C SER A 47 -8.44 6.28 13.93
N PRO A 48 -9.55 5.59 13.70
CA PRO A 48 -9.54 4.16 13.44
C PRO A 48 -8.79 3.85 12.13
N TYR A 49 -8.23 2.66 12.02
CA TYR A 49 -7.50 2.25 10.83
C TYR A 49 -8.47 1.78 9.73
N LEU A 50 -8.29 2.24 8.49
CA LEU A 50 -8.89 1.59 7.32
C LEU A 50 -8.24 0.22 7.12
N TYR A 51 -6.92 0.15 7.26
CA TYR A 51 -6.19 -1.10 7.36
C TYR A 51 -4.85 -0.92 8.09
N ILE A 52 -4.30 -2.05 8.53
CA ILE A 52 -2.99 -2.15 9.16
C ILE A 52 -2.32 -3.47 8.77
N LEU A 53 -1.05 -3.39 8.37
CA LEU A 53 -0.18 -4.53 8.13
C LEU A 53 0.95 -4.52 9.15
N ASN A 54 1.20 -5.68 9.76
CA ASN A 54 2.30 -5.89 10.70
C ASN A 54 3.15 -7.05 10.22
N PHE A 55 4.36 -6.75 9.77
CA PHE A 55 5.35 -7.74 9.36
C PHE A 55 6.44 -7.87 10.42
N ARG A 56 6.85 -9.11 10.68
CA ARG A 56 8.11 -9.42 11.37
C ARG A 56 9.09 -9.95 10.33
N VAL A 57 10.30 -9.40 10.33
CA VAL A 57 11.37 -9.77 9.41
C VAL A 57 12.69 -9.81 10.16
N SER A 58 13.65 -10.57 9.63
CA SER A 58 14.93 -10.82 10.31
C SER A 58 15.91 -9.65 10.23
N SER A 59 15.70 -8.71 9.31
CA SER A 59 16.66 -7.62 9.08
C SER A 59 16.01 -6.30 8.63
N MET A 60 16.74 -5.20 8.86
CA MET A 60 16.33 -3.85 8.42
C MET A 60 16.28 -3.76 6.89
N ALA A 61 17.20 -4.45 6.20
CA ALA A 61 17.23 -4.50 4.74
C ALA A 61 15.97 -5.16 4.18
N GLU A 62 15.52 -6.26 4.78
CA GLU A 62 14.27 -6.91 4.38
C GLU A 62 13.05 -6.03 4.66
N ALA A 63 13.01 -5.36 5.82
CA ALA A 63 11.92 -4.43 6.15
C ALA A 63 11.80 -3.32 5.10
N LYS A 64 12.93 -2.69 4.74
CA LYS A 64 12.98 -1.66 3.69
C LYS A 64 12.56 -2.22 2.32
N ARG A 65 13.00 -3.42 1.95
CA ARG A 65 12.60 -4.08 0.70
C ARG A 65 11.09 -4.30 0.62
N ARG A 66 10.48 -4.84 1.68
CA ARG A 66 9.02 -5.06 1.75
C ARG A 66 8.23 -3.76 1.71
N LEU A 67 8.70 -2.73 2.41
CA LEU A 67 8.09 -1.40 2.36
C LEU A 67 8.12 -0.82 0.94
N LYS A 68 9.27 -0.89 0.26
CA LYS A 68 9.39 -0.41 -1.13
C LYS A 68 8.47 -1.17 -2.08
N ALA A 69 8.41 -2.49 -1.97
CA ALA A 69 7.51 -3.31 -2.78
C ALA A 69 6.03 -2.97 -2.53
N HIS A 70 5.64 -2.80 -1.27
CA HIS A 70 4.28 -2.39 -0.93
C HIS A 70 3.94 -1.01 -1.49
N LEU A 71 4.84 -0.03 -1.34
CA LEU A 71 4.61 1.31 -1.90
C LEU A 71 4.50 1.28 -3.43
N ALA A 72 5.38 0.54 -4.12
CA ALA A 72 5.33 0.40 -5.58
C ALA A 72 4.01 -0.21 -6.08
N LEU A 73 3.49 -1.24 -5.38
CA LEU A 73 2.22 -1.89 -5.73
C LEU A 73 0.99 -1.01 -5.51
N ASN A 74 1.09 0.03 -4.69
CA ASN A 74 -0.03 0.91 -4.34
C ASN A 74 0.09 2.30 -4.98
N GLY A 75 0.93 2.46 -6.01
CA GLY A 75 1.10 3.75 -6.70
C GLY A 75 1.97 4.77 -5.97
N GLY A 76 2.79 4.32 -5.01
CA GLY A 76 3.82 5.12 -4.38
C GLY A 76 5.01 5.31 -5.33
N THR A 77 5.20 6.54 -5.81
CA THR A 77 6.37 6.90 -6.64
C THR A 77 7.59 7.06 -5.75
N LEU A 78 8.45 6.04 -5.71
CA LEU A 78 9.77 6.13 -5.09
C LEU A 78 10.82 6.35 -6.17
N SER A 79 11.67 7.34 -6.00
CA SER A 79 12.85 7.49 -6.87
C SER A 79 13.76 6.27 -6.70
N VAL A 80 14.33 5.76 -7.79
CA VAL A 80 15.32 4.67 -7.73
C VAL A 80 16.47 5.10 -6.82
N GLY A 81 16.82 4.27 -5.84
CA GLY A 81 17.87 4.59 -4.86
C GLY A 81 17.43 5.48 -3.70
N GLN A 82 16.17 5.93 -3.64
CA GLN A 82 15.68 6.70 -2.49
C GLN A 82 15.78 5.88 -1.21
N GLU A 83 16.46 6.44 -0.21
CA GLU A 83 16.47 5.91 1.14
C GLU A 83 15.21 6.34 1.88
N LEU A 84 14.46 5.35 2.37
CA LEU A 84 13.29 5.61 3.21
C LEU A 84 13.75 5.74 4.68
N PRO A 85 13.33 6.80 5.39
CA PRO A 85 13.55 6.89 6.82
C PRO A 85 12.80 5.75 7.53
N GLN A 86 13.15 5.44 8.78
CA GLN A 86 12.53 4.34 9.54
C GLN A 86 11.06 4.59 9.88
N LYS A 87 10.60 5.85 9.86
CA LYS A 87 9.19 6.22 10.01
C LYS A 87 8.86 7.31 9.02
N GLY A 88 7.65 7.30 8.50
CA GLY A 88 7.22 8.31 7.53
C GLY A 88 5.76 8.15 7.15
N LYS A 89 5.33 9.05 6.27
CA LYS A 89 4.04 8.99 5.59
C LYS A 89 4.26 9.18 4.10
N VAL A 90 3.51 8.47 3.27
CA VAL A 90 3.59 8.49 1.81
C VAL A 90 2.17 8.70 1.28
N LYS A 91 2.03 9.66 0.38
CA LYS A 91 0.79 9.87 -0.36
C LYS A 91 0.78 8.88 -1.53
N LEU A 92 -0.25 8.07 -1.63
CA LEU A 92 -0.49 7.22 -2.79
C LEU A 92 -1.32 8.01 -3.81
N LEU A 93 -1.01 7.83 -5.09
CA LEU A 93 -1.84 8.40 -6.14
C LEU A 93 -3.18 7.64 -6.22
N PRO A 94 -4.31 8.31 -6.48
CA PRO A 94 -5.65 7.72 -6.50
C PRO A 94 -5.90 6.75 -7.66
N HIS A 95 -4.88 6.45 -8.47
CA HIS A 95 -5.03 5.57 -9.62
C HIS A 95 -4.67 4.14 -9.23
N PRO A 96 -5.55 3.15 -9.45
CA PRO A 96 -5.16 1.76 -9.33
C PRO A 96 -3.98 1.52 -10.29
N THR A 97 -2.82 1.13 -9.72
CA THR A 97 -1.65 0.68 -10.50
C THR A 97 -1.86 -0.72 -11.11
N TRP A 98 -3.04 -1.29 -10.90
CA TRP A 98 -3.51 -2.56 -11.45
C TRP A 98 -4.54 -2.26 -12.53
N ASP A 99 -4.27 -2.66 -13.78
CA ASP A 99 -5.17 -2.42 -14.92
C ASP A 99 -6.33 -3.44 -15.02
N GLY A 100 -6.44 -4.35 -14.05
CA GLY A 100 -7.49 -5.36 -14.03
C GLY A 100 -7.17 -6.59 -14.87
N THR A 101 -6.04 -6.64 -15.57
CA THR A 101 -5.65 -7.80 -16.37
C THR A 101 -4.73 -8.71 -15.57
N GLU A 102 -5.30 -9.76 -14.96
CA GLU A 102 -4.50 -10.95 -14.70
C GLU A 102 -4.02 -11.46 -16.07
N GLY A 103 -2.72 -11.70 -16.22
CA GLY A 103 -2.14 -12.17 -17.47
C GLY A 103 -2.94 -13.35 -18.03
N MET A 104 -3.61 -13.12 -19.16
CA MET A 104 -4.14 -14.16 -20.03
C MET A 104 -2.94 -14.87 -20.72
N GLU A 105 -2.07 -15.48 -19.92
CA GLU A 105 -1.16 -16.51 -20.39
C GLU A 105 -1.64 -17.83 -19.82
N ASP A 106 -2.63 -18.42 -20.48
CA ASP A 106 -2.78 -19.88 -20.52
C ASP A 106 -3.24 -20.30 -21.92
N SER A 107 -2.20 -20.47 -22.74
CA SER A 107 -2.03 -21.43 -23.83
C SER A 107 -3.17 -22.44 -24.04
N TYR A 108 -3.70 -22.49 -25.27
CA TYR A 108 -4.09 -23.72 -25.96
C TYR A 108 -3.74 -23.61 -27.45
#